data_AF-X0YZ40-F1
#
_entry.id   AF-X0YZ40-F1
#
_cell.length_a   1.000
_cell.length_b   1.000
_cell.length_c   1.000
_cell.angle_alpha   90.00
_cell.angle_beta   90.00
_cell.angle_gamma   90.00
#
_symmetry.space_group_name_H-M   'P 1'
#
loop_
_entity.id
_entity.type
_entity.pdbx_description
1 polymer ?
#
loop_
_entity_poly.entity_id
_entity_poly.type
_entity_poly.pdbx_seq_one_letter_code
_entity_poly.pdbx_strand_id
1 'polypeptide(L)' 'LIDLDNMLDSRPFEELSQYRSPIPNLYMCGATQHPHGFVTFAPAYNALQVMAEDYDLERWWR' A
#
# COMPACT_ATOMS: atom_id res chain seq x y z
N LEU A 1 24.73 4.37 -5.19
CA LEU A 1 24.33 3.10 -4.55
C LEU A 1 22.93 3.33 -3.99
N ILE A 2 21.98 2.41 -4.19
CA ILE A 2 20.61 2.56 -3.64
C ILE A 2 20.70 2.39 -2.12
N ASP A 3 20.17 3.38 -1.39
CA ASP A 3 20.05 3.33 0.06
C ASP A 3 18.68 2.75 0.43
N LEU A 4 18.66 1.76 1.32
CA LEU A 4 17.44 1.05 1.72
C LEU A 4 16.47 1.99 2.45
N ASP A 5 16.98 3.02 3.13
CA ASP A 5 16.16 3.98 3.86
C ASP A 5 15.24 4.81 2.93
N ASN A 6 15.52 4.81 1.62
CA ASN A 6 14.71 5.47 0.61
C ASN A 6 13.64 4.57 -0.04
N MET A 7 13.44 3.35 0.47
CA MET A 7 12.44 2.41 -0.07
C MET A 7 11.00 2.73 0.36
N LEU A 8 10.78 3.60 1.36
CA LEU A 8 9.45 3.96 1.89
C LEU A 8 8.66 2.80 2.53
N ASP A 9 9.30 1.66 2.75
CA ASP A 9 8.73 0.41 3.27
C ASP A 9 8.15 0.55 4.68
N SER A 10 8.66 1.50 5.46
CA SER A 10 8.21 1.77 6.82
C SER A 10 7.33 3.04 6.92
N ARG A 11 6.99 3.68 5.79
CA ARG A 11 6.15 4.89 5.84
C ARG A 11 4.66 4.54 5.93
N PRO A 12 3.82 5.37 6.58
CA PRO A 12 4.18 6.57 7.35
C PRO A 12 4.86 6.21 8.68
N PHE A 13 4.54 5.04 9.22
CA PHE A 13 5.20 4.31 10.29
C PHE A 13 4.86 2.83 10.10
N GLU A 14 5.57 1.94 10.78
CA GLU A 14 5.55 0.49 10.51
C GLU A 14 4.14 -0.12 10.61
N GLU A 15 3.33 0.34 11.56
CA GLU A 15 1.98 -0.14 11.79
C GLU A 15 0.99 0.20 10.66
N LEU A 16 1.31 1.18 9.82
CA LEU A 16 0.47 1.63 8.70
C LEU A 16 1.09 1.31 7.33
N SER A 17 2.27 0.69 7.27
CA SER A 17 2.96 0.42 6.01
C SER A 17 2.34 -0.72 5.20
N GLN A 18 1.51 -1.55 5.85
CA GLN A 18 0.81 -2.69 5.24
C GLN A 18 -0.55 -2.30 4.63
N TYR A 19 -0.72 -1.03 4.27
CA TYR A 19 -1.91 -0.45 3.63
C TYR A 19 -3.21 -0.48 4.44
N ARG A 20 -3.33 -1.28 5.50
CA ARG A 20 -4.48 -1.25 6.43
C ARG A 20 -4.31 -0.10 7.43
N SER A 21 -5.43 0.55 7.78
CA SER A 21 -5.48 1.50 8.89
C SER A 21 -6.19 0.88 10.11
N PRO A 22 -6.02 1.43 11.32
CA PRO A 22 -6.77 0.99 12.49
C PRO A 22 -8.26 1.35 12.41
N ILE A 23 -8.66 2.21 11.46
CA ILE A 23 -10.06 2.54 11.22
C ILE A 23 -10.61 1.52 10.23
N PRO A 24 -11.69 0.79 10.59
CA PRO A 24 -12.30 -0.18 9.70
C PRO A 24 -12.68 0.44 8.35
N ASN A 25 -12.39 -0.29 7.27
CA ASN A 25 -12.70 0.10 5.89
C ASN A 25 -11.95 1.37 5.40
N LEU A 26 -10.91 1.81 6.11
CA LEU A 26 -10.00 2.87 5.68
C LEU A 26 -8.62 2.29 5.41
N TYR A 27 -8.06 2.62 4.24
CA TYR A 27 -6.80 2.07 3.74
C TYR A 27 -5.86 3.18 3.27
N MET A 28 -4.56 2.90 3.32
CA MET A 28 -3.50 3.80 2.84
C MET A 28 -3.26 3.56 1.36
N CYS A 29 -3.41 4.59 0.53
CA CYS A 29 -3.15 4.52 -0.92
C CYS A 29 -2.21 5.65 -1.41
N GLY A 30 -1.61 6.40 -0.49
CA GLY A 30 -0.86 7.62 -0.81
C GLY A 30 0.40 7.37 -1.62
N ALA A 31 0.78 8.33 -2.47
CA ALA A 31 1.99 8.25 -3.30
C ALA A 31 3.30 8.17 -2.50
N THR A 32 3.25 8.46 -1.19
CA THR A 32 4.35 8.41 -0.23
C THR A 32 4.51 7.05 0.45
N GLN A 33 3.73 6.05 0.04
CA GLN A 33 3.87 4.65 0.45
C GLN A 33 4.83 3.91 -0.49
N HIS A 34 5.44 2.85 0.02
CA HIS A 34 6.19 1.91 -0.81
C HIS A 34 5.30 1.37 -1.94
N PRO A 35 5.85 1.11 -3.14
CA PRO A 35 7.24 1.36 -3.55
C PRO A 35 7.50 2.79 -4.03
N HIS A 36 6.47 3.55 -4.41
CA HIS A 36 6.39 4.98 -4.76
C HIS A 36 5.16 5.14 -5.68
N GLY A 37 4.44 6.27 -5.56
CA GLY A 37 3.18 6.48 -6.30
C GLY A 37 3.27 6.76 -7.80
N PHE A 38 4.18 7.66 -8.20
CA PHE A 38 4.35 8.23 -9.56
C PHE A 38 3.13 8.09 -10.51
N VAL A 39 3.35 7.74 -11.78
CA VAL A 39 2.29 7.43 -12.77
C VAL A 39 1.92 5.94 -12.74
N THR A 40 2.62 5.14 -11.93
CA THR A 40 2.44 3.69 -11.86
C THR A 40 1.31 3.29 -10.93
N PHE A 41 0.90 4.17 -10.01
CA PHE A 41 -0.15 3.91 -9.02
C PHE A 41 0.11 2.67 -8.14
N ALA A 42 1.38 2.27 -7.98
CA ALA A 42 1.73 1.03 -7.28
C ALA A 42 1.19 0.93 -5.83
N PRO A 43 1.20 2.00 -5.01
CA PRO A 43 0.59 1.94 -3.68
C PRO A 43 -0.92 1.71 -3.71
N ALA A 44 -1.63 2.31 -4.67
CA ALA A 44 -3.07 2.12 -4.81
C ALA A 44 -3.40 0.70 -5.26
N TYR A 45 -2.57 0.11 -6.14
CA TYR A 45 -2.68 -1.29 -6.53
C TYR A 45 -2.49 -2.24 -5.34
N ASN A 46 -1.49 -1.99 -4.49
CA ASN A 46 -1.26 -2.80 -3.30
C ASN A 46 -2.38 -2.63 -2.25
N ALA A 47 -2.88 -1.40 -2.07
CA ALA A 47 -4.02 -1.15 -1.20
C ALA A 47 -5.29 -1.87 -1.70
N LEU A 48 -5.53 -1.88 -3.02
CA LEU A 48 -6.63 -2.64 -3.62
C LEU A 48 -6.49 -4.14 -3.39
N GLN A 49 -5.26 -4.68 -3.45
CA GLN A 49 -5.01 -6.07 -3.11
C GLN A 49 -5.37 -6.38 -1.65
N VAL A 50 -4.98 -5.50 -0.72
CA VAL A 50 -5.29 -5.63 0.71
C VAL A 50 -6.81 -5.56 0.95
N MET A 51 -7.51 -4.64 0.28
CA MET A 51 -8.98 -4.58 0.32
C MET A 51 -9.62 -5.88 -0.19
N ALA A 52 -9.09 -6.45 -1.28
CA ALA A 52 -9.61 -7.69 -1.83
C ALA A 52 -9.43 -8.88 -0.87
N GLU A 53 -8.34 -8.90 -0.11
CA GLU A 53 -8.09 -9.91 0.93
C GLU A 53 -9.08 -9.77 2.10
N ASP A 54 -9.36 -8.54 2.53
CA ASP A 54 -10.24 -8.29 3.68
C ASP A 54 -11.69 -8.67 3.42
N TYR A 55 -12.13 -8.68 2.16
CA TYR A 55 -13.50 -9.01 1.75
C TYR A 55 -13.63 -10.27 0.90
N ASP A 56 -12.56 -11.07 0.78
CA ASP A 56 -12.51 -12.29 -0.04
C ASP A 56 -13.01 -12.06 -1.49
N LEU A 57 -12.55 -10.97 -2.11
CA LEU A 57 -12.93 -10.58 -3.46
C LEU A 57 -12.05 -11.28 -4.50
N GLU A 58 -12.68 -11.72 -5.59
CA GLU A 58 -11.96 -12.17 -6.78
C GLU A 58 -11.14 -11.02 -7.39
N ARG A 59 -9.84 -11.25 -7.57
CA ARG A 59 -8.93 -10.30 -8.19
C ARG A 59 -8.99 -10.42 -9.71
N TRP A 60 -9.85 -9.63 -10.34
CA TRP A 60 -10.01 -9.61 -11.81
C TRP A 60 -8.80 -9.02 -12.56
N TRP A 61 -7.95 -8.28 -11.85
CA TRP A 61 -6.80 -7.55 -12.40
C TRP A 61 -5.46 -8.32 -12.32
N ARG A 62 -5.54 -9.65 -12.11
CA ARG A 62 -4.37 -10.53 -12.09
C ARG A 62 -3.76 -10.71 -13.48
#